data_AF-O67111-F1
#
_entry.id   AF-O67111-F1
#
_cell.length_a   1.000
_cell.length_b   1.000
_cell.length_c   1.000
_cell.angle_alpha   90.00
_cell.angle_beta   90.00
_cell.angle_gamma   90.00
#
_symmetry.space_group_name_H-M   'P 1'
#
loop_
_entity.id
_entity.type
_entity.pdbx_description
1 polymer ?
#
loop_
_entity_poly.entity_id
_entity_poly.type
_entity_poly.pdbx_seq_one_letter_code
_entity_poly.pdbx_strand_id
1 'polypeptide(L)'
;MGKGSWIALIFLLLICFVFSEEIPVNVIVKGKVQKVFVKEGDTVKKAQKLLKISDELYTLKLKALEAKLMELEEKRKKAERYYRRYEEMFNRDLLAESVLEDKRTELKVLEYQIEEVRAEMERIKKLINYTEVRSPFSGKVKSVLVGEGSFVNGELTPQTVIIIERR
;
A
#
# COMPACT_ATOMS: atom_id res chain seq x y z
N MET A 1 -7.78 42.38 50.02
CA MET A 1 -8.31 41.46 48.99
C MET A 1 -7.91 41.98 47.61
N GLY A 2 -7.40 41.15 46.69
CA GLY A 2 -7.48 41.47 45.26
C GLY A 2 -6.21 41.62 44.41
N LYS A 3 -5.05 40.99 44.71
CA LYS A 3 -3.89 40.98 43.77
C LYS A 3 -3.45 39.58 43.26
N GLY A 4 -3.85 38.49 43.91
CA GLY A 4 -3.42 37.13 43.52
C GLY A 4 -4.29 36.43 42.47
N SER A 5 -5.51 36.90 42.22
CA SER A 5 -6.49 36.18 41.38
C SER A 5 -6.29 36.42 39.87
N TRP A 6 -5.72 37.56 39.47
CA TRP A 6 -5.44 37.87 38.06
C TRP A 6 -4.22 37.12 37.50
N ILE A 7 -3.21 36.83 38.32
CA ILE A 7 -2.03 36.05 37.91
C ILE A 7 -2.45 34.60 37.66
N ALA A 8 -3.31 34.03 38.51
CA ALA A 8 -3.87 32.70 38.30
C ALA A 8 -4.71 32.60 37.02
N LEU A 9 -5.46 33.65 36.66
CA LEU A 9 -6.25 33.71 35.42
C LEU A 9 -5.37 33.83 34.17
N ILE A 10 -4.28 34.62 34.21
CA ILE A 10 -3.30 34.70 33.11
C ILE A 10 -2.56 33.36 32.96
N PHE A 11 -2.24 32.69 34.06
CA PHE A 11 -1.59 31.37 34.03
C PHE A 11 -2.55 30.26 33.54
N LEU A 12 -3.84 30.33 33.89
CA LEU A 12 -4.88 29.42 33.39
C LEU A 12 -5.16 29.63 31.88
N LEU A 13 -5.10 30.88 31.42
CA LEU A 13 -5.25 31.21 29.99
C LEU A 13 -4.02 30.78 29.17
N LEU A 14 -2.83 30.76 29.78
CA LEU A 14 -1.60 30.26 29.17
C LEU A 14 -1.61 28.72 29.03
N ILE A 15 -2.25 28.00 29.95
CA ILE A 15 -2.34 26.53 29.95
C ILE A 15 -3.36 26.01 28.91
N CYS A 16 -4.36 26.82 28.54
CA CYS A 16 -5.36 26.41 27.54
C CYS A 16 -4.84 26.45 26.08
N PHE A 17 -3.65 27.02 25.84
CA PHE A 17 -3.09 27.17 24.49
C PHE A 17 -2.25 25.97 24.01
N VAL A 18 -1.87 25.03 24.90
CA VAL A 18 -0.67 24.18 24.66
C VAL A 18 -0.94 22.73 24.23
N PHE A 19 -2.18 22.23 24.16
CA PHE A 19 -2.43 20.86 23.72
C PHE A 19 -3.14 20.78 22.38
N SER A 20 -2.40 21.05 21.31
CA SER A 20 -2.82 20.66 19.97
C SER A 20 -2.08 19.38 19.56
N GLU A 21 -2.82 18.30 19.31
CA GLU A 21 -2.24 17.01 18.94
C GLU A 21 -1.75 17.06 17.49
N GLU A 22 -0.44 17.08 17.29
CA GLU A 22 0.21 17.04 15.98
C GLU A 22 0.47 15.61 15.55
N ILE A 23 -0.11 15.22 14.42
CA ILE A 23 0.05 13.86 13.89
C ILE A 23 0.80 13.94 12.55
N PRO A 24 2.00 13.34 12.46
CA PRO A 24 2.75 13.26 11.22
C PRO A 24 2.07 12.28 10.26
N VAL A 25 1.81 12.75 9.04
CA VAL A 25 1.40 11.90 7.92
C VAL A 25 2.65 11.38 7.25
N ASN A 26 2.83 10.06 7.31
CA ASN A 26 3.99 9.38 6.79
C ASN A 26 3.69 8.67 5.46
N VAL A 27 4.72 8.52 4.66
CA VAL A 27 4.70 7.77 3.40
C VAL A 27 5.54 6.52 3.55
N ILE A 28 5.07 5.42 2.96
CA ILE A 28 5.73 4.10 2.96
C ILE A 28 6.14 3.63 1.55
N VAL A 29 5.96 4.49 0.56
CA VAL A 29 6.38 4.25 -0.83
C VAL A 29 7.56 5.15 -1.20
N LYS A 30 8.27 4.77 -2.25
CA LYS A 30 9.32 5.59 -2.85
C LYS A 30 8.87 6.15 -4.18
N GLY A 31 9.26 7.37 -4.49
CA GLY A 31 8.93 7.98 -5.78
C GLY A 31 9.01 9.49 -5.74
N LYS A 32 8.80 10.09 -6.92
CA LYS A 32 8.75 11.54 -7.08
C LYS A 32 7.35 12.05 -6.70
N VAL A 33 7.27 13.10 -5.90
CA VAL A 33 6.02 13.82 -5.62
C VAL A 33 5.57 14.50 -6.91
N GLN A 34 4.45 14.05 -7.46
CA GLN A 34 3.87 14.61 -8.68
C GLN A 34 3.10 15.89 -8.39
N LYS A 35 2.32 15.90 -7.30
CA LYS A 35 1.42 17.02 -6.98
C LYS A 35 1.18 17.13 -5.49
N VAL A 36 1.12 18.35 -4.99
CA VAL A 36 0.69 18.66 -3.62
C VAL A 36 -0.63 19.43 -3.68
N PHE A 37 -1.67 18.93 -3.01
CA PHE A 37 -3.03 19.46 -3.09
C PHE A 37 -3.40 20.42 -1.95
N VAL A 38 -2.53 20.57 -0.96
CA VAL A 38 -2.77 21.35 0.25
C VAL A 38 -1.62 22.29 0.53
N LYS A 39 -1.90 23.37 1.25
CA LYS A 39 -0.93 24.35 1.73
C LYS A 39 -0.98 24.42 3.26
N GLU A 40 0.07 24.98 3.85
CA GLU A 40 0.07 25.28 5.28
C GLU A 40 -1.08 26.19 5.65
N GLY A 41 -1.77 25.87 6.74
CA GLY A 41 -2.97 26.57 7.19
C GLY A 41 -4.29 26.03 6.64
N ASP A 42 -4.28 25.20 5.60
CA ASP A 42 -5.50 24.63 5.02
C ASP A 42 -6.23 23.72 6.01
N THR A 43 -7.57 23.75 5.98
CA THR A 43 -8.39 22.77 6.70
C THR A 43 -8.66 21.57 5.79
N VAL A 44 -8.37 20.37 6.28
CA VAL A 44 -8.56 19.11 5.55
C VAL A 44 -9.57 18.22 6.23
N LYS A 45 -10.32 17.44 5.44
CA LYS A 45 -11.24 16.42 5.94
C LYS A 45 -10.59 15.04 5.94
N LYS A 46 -11.11 14.13 6.77
CA LYS A 46 -10.76 12.70 6.69
C LYS A 46 -10.90 12.19 5.25
N ALA A 47 -9.92 11.38 4.82
CA ALA A 47 -9.76 10.81 3.48
C ALA A 47 -9.53 11.83 2.33
N GLN A 48 -9.39 13.12 2.62
CA GLN A 48 -9.03 14.13 1.63
C GLN A 48 -7.62 13.86 1.11
N LYS A 49 -7.45 13.97 -0.21
CA LYS A 49 -6.15 13.81 -0.88
C LYS A 49 -5.24 14.98 -0.50
N LEU A 50 -4.03 14.65 -0.06
CA LEU A 50 -3.04 15.63 0.38
C LEU A 50 -1.93 15.80 -0.65
N LEU A 51 -1.39 14.69 -1.16
CA LEU A 51 -0.40 14.69 -2.24
C LEU A 51 -0.52 13.42 -3.09
N LYS A 52 0.06 13.46 -4.29
CA LYS A 52 0.20 12.32 -5.19
C LYS A 52 1.68 12.08 -5.47
N ILE A 53 2.10 10.84 -5.28
CA ILE A 53 3.42 10.33 -5.66
C ILE A 53 3.28 9.60 -7.00
N SER A 54 4.35 9.60 -7.79
CA SER A 54 4.37 8.87 -9.05
C SER A 54 4.20 7.37 -8.82
N ASP A 55 3.19 6.80 -9.48
CA ASP A 55 2.88 5.36 -9.44
C ASP A 55 3.41 4.61 -10.66
N GLU A 56 4.04 5.29 -11.63
CA GLU A 56 4.46 4.72 -12.91
C GLU A 56 5.25 3.42 -12.78
N LEU A 57 6.27 3.39 -11.91
CA LEU A 57 7.09 2.19 -11.67
C LEU A 57 6.28 1.04 -11.09
N TYR A 58 5.31 1.35 -10.22
CA TYR A 58 4.44 0.35 -9.62
C TYR A 58 3.42 -0.17 -10.65
N THR A 59 2.86 0.70 -11.49
CA THR A 59 1.95 0.31 -12.58
C THR A 59 2.66 -0.57 -13.61
N LEU A 60 3.90 -0.23 -13.99
CA LEU A 60 4.70 -1.06 -14.89
C LEU A 60 4.98 -2.45 -14.29
N LYS A 61 5.34 -2.49 -13.00
CA LYS A 61 5.54 -3.76 -12.29
C LYS A 61 4.25 -4.58 -12.20
N LEU A 62 3.10 -3.96 -11.95
CA LEU A 62 1.81 -4.64 -11.95
C LEU A 62 1.51 -5.26 -13.33
N LYS A 63 1.75 -4.50 -14.40
CA LYS A 63 1.55 -4.97 -15.78
C LYS A 63 2.45 -6.18 -16.12
N ALA A 64 3.69 -6.17 -15.66
CA ALA A 64 4.60 -7.30 -15.82
C ALA A 64 4.12 -8.55 -15.05
N LEU A 65 3.56 -8.38 -13.84
CA LEU A 65 2.99 -9.47 -13.07
C LEU A 65 1.71 -10.02 -13.69
N GLU A 66 0.86 -9.17 -14.28
CA GLU A 66 -0.31 -9.60 -15.06
C GLU A 66 0.08 -10.49 -16.23
N ALA A 67 1.14 -10.12 -16.98
CA ALA A 67 1.68 -10.96 -18.05
C ALA A 67 2.19 -12.32 -17.54
N LYS A 68 2.91 -12.32 -16.41
CA LYS A 68 3.39 -13.55 -15.77
C LYS A 68 2.24 -14.43 -15.29
N LEU A 69 1.18 -13.84 -14.75
CA LEU A 69 -0.03 -14.56 -14.33
C LEU A 69 -0.68 -15.26 -15.54
N MET A 70 -0.86 -14.56 -16.66
CA MET A 70 -1.43 -15.14 -17.88
C MET A 70 -0.59 -16.32 -18.39
N GLU A 71 0.74 -16.18 -18.41
CA GLU A 71 1.65 -17.27 -18.78
C GLU A 71 1.46 -18.51 -17.89
N LEU A 72 1.45 -18.31 -16.56
CA LEU A 72 1.30 -19.39 -15.60
C LEU A 72 -0.09 -20.04 -15.68
N GLU A 73 -1.14 -19.27 -15.92
CA GLU A 73 -2.49 -19.81 -16.10
C GLU A 73 -2.59 -20.71 -17.34
N GLU A 74 -1.93 -20.36 -18.45
CA GLU A 74 -1.86 -21.23 -19.63
C GLU A 74 -1.05 -22.51 -19.38
N LYS A 75 0.06 -22.40 -18.64
CA LYS A 75 0.83 -23.57 -18.20
C LYS A 75 0.00 -24.48 -17.29
N ARG A 76 -0.72 -23.92 -16.31
CA ARG A 76 -1.63 -24.66 -15.42
C ARG A 76 -2.69 -25.40 -16.22
N LYS A 77 -3.37 -24.71 -17.16
CA LYS A 77 -4.38 -25.34 -18.04
C LYS A 77 -3.80 -26.51 -18.84
N LYS A 78 -2.56 -26.39 -19.33
CA LYS A 78 -1.88 -27.50 -20.04
C LYS A 78 -1.58 -28.66 -19.10
N ALA A 79 -1.01 -28.40 -17.92
CA ALA A 79 -0.72 -29.42 -16.91
C ALA A 79 -1.99 -30.12 -16.43
N GLU A 80 -3.08 -29.38 -16.26
CA GLU A 80 -4.38 -29.91 -15.87
C GLU A 80 -4.93 -30.89 -16.92
N ARG A 81 -4.85 -30.55 -18.21
CA ARG A 81 -5.23 -31.48 -19.29
C ARG A 81 -4.39 -32.76 -19.29
N TYR A 82 -3.10 -32.64 -19.01
CA TYR A 82 -2.22 -33.81 -18.90
C TYR A 82 -2.54 -34.66 -17.68
N TYR A 83 -2.71 -34.05 -16.51
CA TYR A 83 -3.12 -34.75 -15.30
C TYR A 83 -4.40 -35.57 -15.55
N ARG A 84 -5.45 -34.95 -16.10
CA ARG A 84 -6.72 -35.64 -16.42
C ARG A 84 -6.54 -36.81 -17.37
N ARG A 85 -5.76 -36.62 -18.45
CA ARG A 85 -5.49 -37.70 -19.41
C ARG A 85 -4.74 -38.87 -18.77
N TYR A 86 -3.77 -38.59 -17.90
CA TYR A 86 -3.00 -39.62 -17.21
C TYR A 86 -3.84 -40.32 -16.14
N GLU A 87 -4.72 -39.60 -15.47
CA GLU A 87 -5.70 -40.15 -14.52
C GLU A 87 -6.63 -41.15 -15.22
N GLU A 88 -7.12 -40.83 -16.43
CA GLU A 88 -7.90 -41.76 -17.26
C GLU A 88 -7.12 -43.03 -17.66
N MET A 89 -5.82 -42.90 -17.97
CA MET A 89 -4.96 -44.05 -18.31
C MET A 89 -4.66 -44.91 -17.08
N PHE A 90 -4.42 -44.30 -15.92
CA PHE A 90 -4.24 -44.99 -14.64
C PHE A 90 -5.49 -45.79 -14.26
N ASN A 91 -6.68 -45.19 -14.38
CA ASN A 91 -7.95 -45.86 -14.10
C ASN A 91 -8.27 -47.06 -15.01
N ARG A 92 -7.50 -47.22 -16.11
CA ARG A 92 -7.57 -48.36 -17.03
C ARG A 92 -6.41 -49.34 -16.84
N ASP A 93 -5.64 -49.19 -15.77
CA ASP A 93 -4.44 -49.98 -15.44
C ASP A 93 -3.33 -49.90 -16.51
N LEU A 94 -3.26 -48.79 -17.26
CA LEU A 94 -2.31 -48.59 -18.37
C LEU A 94 -1.05 -47.79 -17.96
N LEU A 95 -0.93 -47.39 -16.69
CA LEU A 95 0.06 -46.45 -16.20
C LEU A 95 0.43 -46.78 -14.74
N ALA A 96 1.70 -46.60 -14.36
CA ALA A 96 2.12 -46.66 -12.96
C ALA A 96 1.63 -45.43 -12.16
N GLU A 97 1.28 -45.64 -10.89
CA GLU A 97 0.82 -44.59 -9.97
C GLU A 97 1.81 -43.42 -9.86
N SER A 98 3.11 -43.71 -9.77
CA SER A 98 4.17 -42.70 -9.67
C SER A 98 4.12 -41.67 -10.80
N VAL A 99 3.74 -42.09 -12.01
CA VAL A 99 3.65 -41.17 -13.16
C VAL A 99 2.43 -40.25 -13.03
N LEU A 100 1.32 -40.73 -12.47
CA LEU A 100 0.15 -39.90 -12.18
C LEU A 100 0.47 -38.89 -11.06
N GLU A 101 1.15 -39.34 -10.01
CA GLU A 101 1.60 -38.50 -8.91
C GLU A 101 2.54 -37.38 -9.38
N ASP A 102 3.46 -37.68 -10.28
CA ASP A 102 4.34 -36.68 -10.90
C ASP A 102 3.53 -35.61 -11.63
N LYS A 103 2.50 -35.99 -12.40
CA LYS A 103 1.61 -35.04 -13.11
C LYS A 103 0.73 -34.24 -12.16
N ARG A 104 0.29 -34.85 -11.07
CA ARG A 104 -0.44 -34.14 -10.01
C ARG A 104 0.43 -33.09 -9.36
N THR A 105 1.68 -33.44 -9.08
CA THR A 105 2.66 -32.55 -8.46
C THR A 105 3.01 -31.40 -9.39
N GLU A 106 3.22 -31.66 -10.69
CA GLU A 106 3.44 -30.63 -11.71
C GLU A 106 2.28 -29.60 -11.75
N LEU A 107 1.02 -30.07 -11.70
CA LEU A 107 -0.14 -29.19 -11.63
C LEU A 107 -0.14 -28.34 -10.35
N LYS A 108 0.07 -28.95 -9.18
CA LYS A 108 0.09 -28.25 -7.88
C LYS A 108 1.18 -27.19 -7.80
N VAL A 109 2.37 -27.46 -8.34
CA VAL A 109 3.46 -26.48 -8.38
C VAL A 109 3.06 -25.23 -9.17
N LEU A 110 2.36 -25.39 -10.30
CA LEU A 110 1.86 -24.26 -11.08
C LEU A 110 0.75 -23.48 -10.35
N GLU A 111 -0.11 -24.17 -9.59
CA GLU A 111 -1.11 -23.53 -8.73
C GLU A 111 -0.45 -22.66 -7.67
N TYR A 112 0.58 -23.16 -6.97
CA TYR A 112 1.32 -22.37 -5.98
C TYR A 112 2.04 -21.17 -6.60
N GLN A 113 2.62 -21.32 -7.79
CA GLN A 113 3.24 -20.20 -8.52
C GLN A 113 2.21 -19.12 -8.89
N ILE A 114 0.98 -19.51 -9.24
CA ILE A 114 -0.11 -18.57 -9.50
C ILE A 114 -0.49 -17.82 -8.22
N GLU A 115 -0.60 -18.51 -7.09
CA GLU A 115 -0.89 -17.89 -5.79
C GLU A 115 0.20 -16.88 -5.38
N GLU A 116 1.47 -17.24 -5.56
CA GLU A 116 2.62 -16.36 -5.31
C GLU A 116 2.52 -15.07 -6.14
N VAL A 117 2.29 -15.19 -7.46
CA VAL A 117 2.15 -14.03 -8.35
C VAL A 117 0.94 -13.18 -7.97
N ARG A 118 -0.20 -13.79 -7.61
CA ARG A 118 -1.38 -13.06 -7.14
C ARG A 118 -1.10 -12.27 -5.86
N ALA A 119 -0.41 -12.87 -4.89
CA ALA A 119 0.00 -12.18 -3.67
C ALA A 119 0.94 -11.00 -3.98
N GLU A 120 1.89 -11.17 -4.90
CA GLU A 120 2.76 -10.07 -5.34
C GLU A 120 1.96 -8.96 -6.04
N MET A 121 0.99 -9.30 -6.89
CA MET A 121 0.11 -8.31 -7.53
C MET A 121 -0.69 -7.51 -6.51
N GLU A 122 -1.25 -8.16 -5.49
CA GLU A 122 -1.97 -7.48 -4.41
C GLU A 122 -1.07 -6.52 -3.64
N ARG A 123 0.17 -6.95 -3.34
CA ARG A 123 1.17 -6.09 -2.71
C ARG A 123 1.43 -4.85 -3.55
N ILE A 124 1.66 -4.99 -4.85
CA ILE A 124 1.89 -3.84 -5.76
C ILE A 124 0.65 -2.94 -5.85
N LYS A 125 -0.57 -3.51 -5.92
CA LYS A 125 -1.82 -2.73 -5.89
C LYS A 125 -1.95 -1.88 -4.62
N LYS A 126 -1.57 -2.43 -3.45
CA LYS A 126 -1.53 -1.66 -2.20
C LYS A 126 -0.51 -0.52 -2.27
N LEU A 127 0.68 -0.76 -2.83
CA LEU A 127 1.68 0.30 -3.01
C LEU A 127 1.19 1.40 -3.96
N ILE A 128 0.48 1.05 -5.04
CA ILE A 128 -0.18 2.04 -5.91
C ILE A 128 -1.16 2.89 -5.11
N ASN A 129 -1.99 2.27 -4.26
CA ASN A 129 -2.91 3.03 -3.41
C ASN A 129 -2.18 3.96 -2.43
N TYR A 130 -1.05 3.52 -1.87
CA TYR A 130 -0.21 4.35 -0.99
C TYR A 130 0.50 5.51 -1.70
N THR A 131 0.53 5.54 -3.03
CA THR A 131 0.99 6.72 -3.78
C THR A 131 0.02 7.90 -3.65
N GLU A 132 -1.26 7.63 -3.33
CA GLU A 132 -2.24 8.66 -2.97
C GLU A 132 -2.25 8.86 -1.46
N VAL A 133 -1.52 9.86 -0.99
CA VAL A 133 -1.49 10.18 0.43
C VAL A 133 -2.74 10.96 0.80
N ARG A 134 -3.49 10.45 1.78
CA ARG A 134 -4.77 11.00 2.24
C ARG A 134 -4.72 11.30 3.72
N SER A 135 -5.54 12.27 4.14
CA SER A 135 -5.64 12.64 5.54
C SER A 135 -6.32 11.53 6.36
N PRO A 136 -5.73 11.03 7.46
CA PRO A 136 -6.36 10.01 8.29
C PRO A 136 -7.52 10.55 9.14
N PHE A 137 -7.56 11.86 9.39
CA PHE A 137 -8.59 12.55 10.16
C PHE A 137 -8.84 13.97 9.61
N SER A 138 -9.84 14.65 10.13
CA SER A 138 -10.10 16.06 9.79
C SER A 138 -9.29 16.97 10.72
N GLY A 139 -8.64 17.98 10.18
CA GLY A 139 -7.73 18.82 10.95
C GLY A 139 -7.22 20.01 10.14
N LYS A 140 -6.19 20.68 10.66
CA LYS A 140 -5.53 21.79 9.98
C LYS A 140 -4.11 21.40 9.60
N VAL A 141 -3.69 21.73 8.39
CA VAL A 141 -2.32 21.48 7.93
C VAL A 141 -1.40 22.44 8.66
N LYS A 142 -0.50 21.91 9.49
CA LYS A 142 0.51 22.71 10.20
C LYS A 142 1.71 22.98 9.31
N SER A 143 2.25 21.93 8.69
CA SER A 143 3.44 22.05 7.85
C SER A 143 3.42 21.07 6.68
N VAL A 144 3.98 21.50 5.53
CA VAL A 144 4.19 20.65 4.36
C VAL A 144 5.69 20.51 4.14
N LEU A 145 6.23 19.30 4.33
CA LEU A 145 7.68 19.04 4.36
C LEU A 145 8.26 18.67 2.99
N VAL A 146 7.41 18.46 1.98
CA VAL A 146 7.82 18.06 0.63
C VAL A 146 7.15 18.93 -0.43
N GLY A 147 7.88 19.24 -1.48
CA GLY A 147 7.39 20.01 -2.62
C GLY A 147 7.07 19.12 -3.82
N GLU A 148 6.39 19.70 -4.81
CA GLU A 148 6.28 19.08 -6.13
C GLU A 148 7.67 18.88 -6.72
N GLY A 149 7.90 17.70 -7.29
CA GLY A 149 9.19 17.32 -7.85
C GLY A 149 10.20 16.75 -6.84
N SER A 150 9.96 16.86 -5.53
CA SER A 150 10.79 16.21 -4.51
C SER A 150 10.74 14.69 -4.62
N PHE A 151 11.81 14.01 -4.21
CA PHE A 151 11.84 12.56 -4.11
C PHE A 151 11.60 12.13 -2.67
N VAL A 152 10.70 11.17 -2.47
CA VAL A 152 10.44 10.55 -1.17
C VAL A 152 10.91 9.11 -1.17
N ASN A 153 11.43 8.64 -0.03
CA ASN A 153 11.85 7.26 0.18
C ASN A 153 11.32 6.76 1.53
N GLY A 154 10.05 6.33 1.53
CA GLY A 154 9.37 5.79 2.71
C GLY A 154 9.58 4.29 2.94
N GLU A 155 10.34 3.60 2.08
CA GLU A 155 10.43 2.13 2.10
C GLU A 155 11.31 1.61 3.25
N LEU A 156 12.37 2.33 3.61
CA LEU A 156 13.30 1.96 4.69
C LEU A 156 12.88 2.54 6.04
N THR A 157 12.47 3.81 6.05
CA THR A 157 11.96 4.52 7.21
C THR A 157 10.74 5.32 6.80
N PRO A 158 9.64 5.32 7.59
CA PRO A 158 8.49 6.16 7.30
C PRO A 158 8.94 7.63 7.19
N GLN A 159 8.74 8.23 6.02
CA GLN A 159 9.10 9.62 5.80
C GLN A 159 7.89 10.50 6.04
N THR A 160 7.99 11.43 6.99
CA THR A 160 6.97 12.44 7.23
C THR A 160 6.91 13.40 6.05
N VAL A 161 5.73 13.58 5.49
CA VAL A 161 5.51 14.51 4.36
C VAL A 161 4.68 15.72 4.75
N ILE A 162 3.73 15.55 5.69
CA ILE A 162 2.81 16.60 6.13
C ILE A 162 2.56 16.42 7.63
N ILE A 163 2.47 17.51 8.38
CA ILE A 163 2.05 17.51 9.78
C ILE A 163 0.65 18.10 9.85
N ILE A 164 -0.29 17.36 10.44
CA ILE A 164 -1.67 17.81 10.62
C ILE A 164 -1.95 17.97 12.11
N GLU A 165 -2.49 19.12 12.45
CA GLU A 165 -3.00 19.47 13.76
C GLU A 165 -4.46 18.98 13.88
N ARG A 166 -4.73 18.11 14.85
CA ARG A 166 -6.08 17.60 15.09
C ARG A 166 -6.92 18.68 15.77
N ARG A 167 -8.10 18.94 15.20
CA ARG A 167 -9.05 19.93 15.69
C ARG A 167 -10.18 19.28 16.47
#